data_AF-A0A843F8R9-F1
#
_entry.id   AF-A0A843F8R9-F1
#
_cell.length_a   1.000
_cell.length_b   1.000
_cell.length_c   1.000
_cell.angle_alpha   90.00
_cell.angle_beta   90.00
_cell.angle_gamma   90.00
#
_symmetry.space_group_name_H-M   'P 1'
#
loop_
_entity.id
_entity.type
_entity.pdbx_description
1 polymer ?
#
loop_
_entity_poly.entity_id
_entity_poly.type
_entity_poly.pdbx_seq_one_letter_code
_entity_poly.pdbx_strand_id
1 'polypeptide(L)'
;MIFIQRDGSETRKLSYDNNVCLACGICADSCPTSSLALGDVLGIARGQIDGNKLAIDDETCVICGLCASACPFGALDFEIDGSSSKDLAAYPTWTHESAIDEEACEFCGRCTVACPQDAILFKRELPDRNDLLKGEISINDEECIYCSACAELCPADAITVVNTPDACSIEVDEDKCVYCGVCKRVCPQEAIKTVCITCMHSDEIEKPEITGDIFIGSDCINCGWCKEICPVDAAEVTKPFDGEITTTEEDCIGCGSCVDLCACNAVVLEDNVAKFNEEYCVLCGACTKVCPQERIVVKRTDMKLTNVSSASWKATLERLLD
;
A
#
# COMPACT_ATOMS: atom_id res chain seq x y z
N MET A 1 17.57 13.59 -1.83
CA MET A 1 18.15 12.83 -2.96
C MET A 1 19.62 13.19 -3.07
N ILE A 2 20.50 12.19 -3.00
CA ILE A 2 21.96 12.36 -3.17
C ILE A 2 22.33 11.81 -4.54
N PHE A 3 23.29 12.42 -5.22
CA PHE A 3 23.85 11.84 -6.44
C PHE A 3 25.36 12.03 -6.51
N ILE A 4 26.01 11.12 -7.23
CA ILE A 4 27.41 11.22 -7.63
C ILE A 4 27.45 11.16 -9.15
N GLN A 5 28.16 12.09 -9.78
CA GLN A 5 28.28 12.17 -11.23
C GLN A 5 29.75 12.24 -11.64
N ARG A 6 30.11 11.54 -12.71
CA ARG A 6 31.40 11.69 -13.40
C ARG A 6 31.17 11.89 -14.88
N ASP A 7 31.73 12.98 -15.39
CA ASP A 7 31.69 13.34 -16.80
C ASP A 7 32.98 12.87 -17.49
N GLY A 8 32.86 12.23 -18.64
CA GLY A 8 33.96 11.73 -19.44
C GLY A 8 33.59 11.61 -20.92
N SER A 9 33.93 10.48 -21.55
CA SER A 9 33.40 10.12 -22.87
C SER A 9 31.90 9.80 -22.84
N GLU A 10 31.41 9.42 -21.66
CA GLU A 10 30.01 9.20 -21.31
C GLU A 10 29.77 9.86 -19.95
N THR A 11 28.54 10.28 -19.69
CA THR A 11 28.12 10.85 -18.41
C THR A 11 27.53 9.75 -17.55
N ARG A 12 28.16 9.47 -16.41
CA ARG A 12 27.66 8.45 -15.46
C ARG A 12 27.14 9.12 -14.21
N LYS A 13 25.91 8.79 -13.81
CA LYS A 13 25.27 9.33 -12.61
C LYS A 13 24.65 8.22 -11.77
N LEU A 14 24.98 8.19 -10.48
CA LEU A 14 24.37 7.33 -9.48
C LEU A 14 23.52 8.19 -8.56
N SER A 15 22.21 7.92 -8.49
CA SER A 15 21.24 8.65 -7.67
C SER A 15 20.74 7.75 -6.53
N TYR A 16 20.52 8.34 -5.37
CA TYR A 16 20.02 7.69 -4.16
C TYR A 16 18.81 8.42 -3.59
N ASP A 17 17.74 7.66 -3.33
CA ASP A 17 16.54 8.12 -2.65
C ASP A 17 16.43 7.51 -1.23
N ASN A 18 16.51 8.38 -0.22
CA ASN A 18 16.41 8.00 1.18
C ASN A 18 14.99 7.58 1.59
N ASN A 19 13.96 8.07 0.90
CA ASN A 19 12.57 7.75 1.21
C ASN A 19 12.22 6.32 0.81
N VAL A 20 12.75 5.86 -0.33
CA VAL A 20 12.57 4.50 -0.85
C VAL A 20 13.50 3.48 -0.17
N CYS A 21 14.63 3.93 0.39
CA CYS A 21 15.62 3.04 0.98
C CYS A 21 15.10 2.26 2.19
N LEU A 22 15.10 0.92 2.09
CA LEU A 22 14.74 -0.01 3.17
C LEU A 22 15.88 -0.26 4.18
N ALA A 23 17.04 0.37 4.00
CA ALA A 23 18.22 0.19 4.84
C ALA A 23 18.69 -1.28 5.01
N CYS A 24 18.50 -2.10 3.97
CA CYS A 24 18.78 -3.53 4.03
C CYS A 24 20.27 -3.91 3.90
N GLY A 25 21.09 -3.02 3.36
CA GLY A 25 22.54 -3.22 3.21
C GLY A 25 22.99 -3.99 1.97
N ILE A 26 22.07 -4.47 1.11
CA ILE A 26 22.43 -5.20 -0.12
C ILE A 26 23.40 -4.41 -1.01
N CYS A 27 23.19 -3.10 -1.13
CA CYS A 27 24.07 -2.20 -1.89
C CYS A 27 25.47 -2.03 -1.27
N ALA A 28 25.59 -2.10 0.05
CA ALA A 28 26.85 -2.05 0.75
C ALA A 28 27.60 -3.39 0.62
N ASP A 29 26.89 -4.51 0.81
CA ASP A 29 27.44 -5.86 0.72
C ASP A 29 27.92 -6.20 -0.71
N SER A 30 27.23 -5.68 -1.73
CA SER A 30 27.60 -5.84 -3.14
C SER A 30 28.62 -4.82 -3.65
N CYS A 31 29.01 -3.81 -2.86
CA CYS A 31 29.95 -2.79 -3.32
C CYS A 31 31.38 -3.36 -3.43
N PRO A 32 32.00 -3.40 -4.63
CA PRO A 32 33.34 -3.97 -4.79
C PRO A 32 34.45 -3.07 -4.22
N THR A 33 34.18 -1.78 -4.02
CA THR A 33 35.14 -0.80 -3.48
C THR A 33 34.83 -0.40 -2.04
N SER A 34 33.83 -1.03 -1.40
CA SER A 34 33.37 -0.70 -0.05
C SER A 34 33.03 0.78 0.16
N SER A 35 32.60 1.47 -0.91
CA SER A 35 32.25 2.89 -0.91
C SER A 35 30.86 3.19 -0.33
N LEU A 36 30.10 2.15 0.05
CA LEU A 36 28.76 2.29 0.59
C LEU A 36 28.71 1.68 1.99
N ALA A 37 28.09 2.40 2.93
CA ALA A 37 27.86 1.95 4.29
C ALA A 37 26.48 2.39 4.77
N LEU A 38 25.83 1.57 5.61
CA LEU A 38 24.59 1.98 6.26
C LEU A 38 24.87 3.06 7.32
N GLY A 39 23.94 4.01 7.42
CA GLY A 39 23.93 5.01 8.50
C GLY A 39 23.38 4.45 9.81
N ASP A 40 22.97 5.33 10.73
CA ASP A 40 22.25 4.92 11.95
C ASP A 40 20.79 4.57 11.62
N VAL A 41 20.60 3.38 11.05
CA VAL A 41 19.30 2.90 10.57
C VAL A 41 18.25 2.90 11.68
N LEU A 42 18.62 2.48 12.89
CA LEU A 42 17.69 2.34 14.00
C LEU A 42 17.30 3.71 14.57
N GLY A 43 18.26 4.64 14.71
CA GLY A 43 17.98 6.01 15.11
C GLY A 43 17.09 6.73 14.11
N ILE A 44 17.30 6.53 12.81
CA ILE A 44 16.46 7.08 11.73
C ILE A 44 15.06 6.47 11.77
N ALA A 45 14.95 5.13 11.84
CA ALA A 45 13.66 4.44 11.86
C ALA A 45 12.79 4.85 13.05
N ARG A 46 13.41 5.13 14.21
CA ARG A 46 12.72 5.59 15.42
C ARG A 46 12.48 7.10 15.49
N GLY A 47 12.85 7.85 14.45
CA GLY A 47 12.73 9.32 14.42
C GLY A 47 13.59 10.02 15.47
N GLN A 48 14.66 9.37 15.94
CA GLN A 48 15.59 9.92 16.93
C GLN A 48 16.66 10.79 16.27
N ILE A 49 16.96 10.52 15.00
CA ILE A 49 18.01 11.18 14.23
C ILE A 49 17.50 11.44 12.82
N ASP A 50 17.74 12.66 12.32
CA ASP A 50 17.58 12.97 10.91
C ASP A 50 18.88 12.63 10.16
N GLY A 51 18.78 11.79 9.13
CA GLY A 51 19.95 11.36 8.36
C GLY A 51 19.62 10.48 7.17
N ASN A 52 20.65 10.16 6.40
CA ASN A 52 20.54 9.20 5.30
C ASN A 52 20.78 7.79 5.82
N LYS A 53 19.95 6.84 5.38
CA LYS A 53 20.09 5.41 5.70
C LYS A 53 21.32 4.79 5.03
N LEU A 54 21.84 5.43 3.99
CA LEU A 54 23.00 5.02 3.22
C LEU A 54 23.97 6.19 3.06
N ALA A 55 25.24 5.96 3.36
CA ALA A 55 26.36 6.84 3.05
C ALA A 55 27.09 6.33 1.81
N ILE A 56 27.51 7.24 0.93
CA ILE A 56 28.27 6.94 -0.27
C ILE A 56 29.53 7.81 -0.28
N ASP A 57 30.70 7.17 -0.31
CA ASP A 57 32.01 7.80 -0.44
C ASP A 57 32.33 8.02 -1.93
N ASP A 58 32.38 9.29 -2.35
CA ASP A 58 32.60 9.70 -3.73
C ASP A 58 34.07 9.64 -4.17
N GLU A 59 35.01 9.60 -3.22
CA GLU A 59 36.44 9.44 -3.49
C GLU A 59 36.75 8.00 -3.92
N THR A 60 36.15 7.02 -3.24
CA THR A 60 36.39 5.58 -3.54
C THR A 60 35.39 4.99 -4.53
N CYS A 61 34.19 5.58 -4.68
CA CYS A 61 33.18 5.07 -5.60
C CYS A 61 33.70 5.11 -7.04
N VAL A 62 33.57 4.00 -7.78
CA VAL A 62 33.95 3.93 -9.20
C VAL A 62 32.78 4.12 -10.16
N ILE A 63 31.58 4.39 -9.65
CA ILE A 63 30.33 4.57 -10.42
C ILE A 63 30.12 3.42 -11.42
N CYS A 64 30.19 2.19 -10.91
CA CYS A 64 29.96 0.98 -11.70
C CYS A 64 28.47 0.65 -11.88
N GLY A 65 27.58 1.16 -11.02
CA GLY A 65 26.14 0.90 -11.08
C GLY A 65 25.67 -0.39 -10.42
N LEU A 66 26.58 -1.24 -9.92
CA LEU A 66 26.22 -2.53 -9.33
C LEU A 66 25.27 -2.41 -8.14
N CYS A 67 25.43 -1.39 -7.30
CA CYS A 67 24.52 -1.15 -6.17
C CYS A 67 23.10 -0.78 -6.60
N ALA A 68 22.95 -0.10 -7.75
CA ALA A 68 21.63 0.20 -8.33
C ALA A 68 21.00 -1.08 -8.89
N SER A 69 21.76 -1.89 -9.63
CA SER A 69 21.26 -3.17 -10.16
C SER A 69 20.99 -4.21 -9.07
N ALA A 70 21.74 -4.20 -7.98
CA ALA A 70 21.53 -5.10 -6.84
C ALA A 70 20.36 -4.67 -5.95
N CYS A 71 19.82 -3.45 -6.08
CA CYS A 71 18.71 -2.97 -5.27
C CYS A 71 17.37 -3.36 -5.91
N PRO A 72 16.61 -4.33 -5.35
CA PRO A 72 15.32 -4.72 -5.91
C PRO A 72 14.21 -3.70 -5.64
N PHE A 73 14.43 -2.77 -4.70
CA PHE A 73 13.41 -1.82 -4.21
C PHE A 73 13.49 -0.44 -4.87
N GLY A 74 14.44 -0.23 -5.80
CA GLY A 74 14.51 1.02 -6.56
C GLY A 74 15.07 2.24 -5.83
N ALA A 75 15.65 2.09 -4.63
CA ALA A 75 16.24 3.20 -3.88
C ALA A 75 17.52 3.79 -4.50
N LEU A 76 18.14 3.08 -5.42
CA LEU A 76 19.32 3.49 -6.18
C LEU A 76 19.02 3.41 -7.66
N ASP A 77 19.41 4.44 -8.42
CA ASP A 77 19.31 4.46 -9.86
C ASP A 77 20.66 4.84 -10.49
N PHE A 78 21.01 4.16 -11.58
CA PHE A 78 22.26 4.39 -12.29
C PHE A 78 21.95 4.75 -13.73
N GLU A 79 22.38 5.94 -14.14
CA GLU A 79 22.14 6.53 -15.45
C GLU A 79 23.44 6.64 -16.26
N ILE A 80 23.35 6.38 -17.56
CA ILE A 80 24.42 6.59 -18.54
C ILE A 80 23.85 7.49 -19.65
N ASP A 81 24.49 8.64 -19.86
CA ASP A 81 24.04 9.65 -20.83
C ASP A 81 22.55 10.02 -20.67
N GLY A 82 22.07 9.99 -19.42
CA GLY A 82 20.68 10.31 -19.04
C GLY A 82 19.67 9.18 -19.19
N SER A 83 20.07 7.98 -19.61
CA SER A 83 19.20 6.79 -19.65
C SER A 83 19.44 5.88 -18.43
N SER A 84 18.37 5.46 -17.75
CA SER A 84 18.48 4.54 -16.61
C SER A 84 18.97 3.17 -17.09
N SER A 85 19.87 2.57 -16.32
CA SER A 85 20.35 1.20 -16.53
C SER A 85 19.22 0.16 -16.54
N LYS A 86 18.08 0.44 -15.92
CA LYS A 86 16.90 -0.44 -15.96
C LYS A 86 16.31 -0.57 -17.35
N ASP A 87 16.48 0.44 -18.21
CA ASP A 87 15.98 0.47 -19.59
C ASP A 87 17.02 -0.06 -20.60
N LEU A 88 18.24 -0.33 -20.15
CA LEU A 88 19.34 -0.76 -21.00
C LEU A 88 19.47 -2.28 -20.98
N ALA A 89 19.33 -2.91 -22.15
CA ALA A 89 19.48 -4.36 -22.33
C ALA A 89 20.86 -4.93 -21.97
N ALA A 90 21.86 -4.08 -21.68
CA ALA A 90 23.18 -4.51 -21.23
C ALA A 90 23.25 -4.77 -19.71
N TYR A 91 22.24 -4.35 -18.94
CA TYR A 91 22.23 -4.40 -17.48
C TYR A 91 21.23 -5.45 -16.93
N PRO A 92 21.47 -5.95 -15.71
CA PRO A 92 20.56 -6.90 -15.08
C PRO A 92 19.17 -6.33 -14.83
N THR A 93 18.16 -7.19 -14.96
CA THR A 93 16.74 -6.82 -14.77
C THR A 93 16.09 -7.76 -13.77
N TRP A 94 15.46 -7.16 -12.75
CA TRP A 94 14.64 -7.88 -11.79
C TRP A 94 13.32 -8.31 -12.41
N THR A 95 12.87 -9.53 -12.12
CA THR A 95 11.60 -10.09 -12.61
C THR A 95 10.59 -10.34 -11.47
N HIS A 96 10.84 -9.79 -10.29
CA HIS A 96 9.84 -9.74 -9.23
C HIS A 96 8.79 -8.70 -9.56
N GLU A 97 7.54 -8.99 -9.23
CA GLU A 97 6.43 -8.12 -9.54
C GLU A 97 5.23 -8.39 -8.63
N SER A 98 4.31 -7.44 -8.59
CA SER A 98 3.01 -7.62 -7.97
C SER A 98 1.97 -7.12 -8.95
N ALA A 99 0.96 -7.94 -9.20
CA ALA A 99 -0.11 -7.64 -10.14
C ALA A 99 -1.45 -7.94 -9.47
N ILE A 100 -2.48 -7.19 -9.86
CA ILE A 100 -3.86 -7.48 -9.50
C ILE A 100 -4.63 -7.62 -10.80
N ASP A 101 -5.31 -8.76 -10.94
CA ASP A 101 -6.25 -9.00 -12.02
C ASP A 101 -7.49 -8.12 -11.81
N GLU A 102 -7.66 -7.11 -12.66
CA GLU A 102 -8.78 -6.17 -12.59
C GLU A 102 -10.12 -6.82 -12.93
N GLU A 103 -10.14 -7.90 -13.72
CA GLU A 103 -11.37 -8.62 -14.05
C GLU A 103 -11.84 -9.50 -12.89
N ALA A 104 -10.90 -10.05 -12.11
CA ALA A 104 -11.20 -10.82 -10.91
C ALA A 104 -11.41 -9.96 -9.65
N CYS A 105 -10.99 -8.70 -9.64
CA CYS A 105 -11.02 -7.84 -8.46
C CYS A 105 -12.43 -7.32 -8.15
N GLU A 106 -12.90 -7.59 -6.93
CA GLU A 106 -14.21 -7.12 -6.44
C GLU A 106 -14.13 -5.73 -5.75
N PHE A 107 -13.02 -5.00 -5.91
CA PHE A 107 -12.77 -3.66 -5.36
C PHE A 107 -13.11 -3.50 -3.86
N CYS A 108 -12.80 -4.52 -3.05
CA CYS A 108 -13.14 -4.56 -1.63
C CYS A 108 -12.25 -3.67 -0.74
N GLY A 109 -11.08 -3.25 -1.23
CA GLY A 109 -10.14 -2.35 -0.52
C GLY A 109 -9.27 -3.00 0.55
N ARG A 110 -9.34 -4.32 0.76
CA ARG A 110 -8.57 -5.01 1.81
C ARG A 110 -7.05 -4.90 1.60
N CYS A 111 -6.59 -5.03 0.36
CA CYS A 111 -5.17 -4.93 0.02
C CYS A 111 -4.60 -3.53 0.28
N THR A 112 -5.38 -2.46 0.07
CA THR A 112 -4.98 -1.10 0.43
C THR A 112 -4.76 -0.97 1.94
N VAL A 113 -5.68 -1.48 2.75
CA VAL A 113 -5.57 -1.41 4.22
C VAL A 113 -4.44 -2.29 4.75
N ALA A 114 -4.18 -3.44 4.11
CA ALA A 114 -3.14 -4.37 4.53
C ALA A 114 -1.73 -4.00 4.03
N CYS A 115 -1.61 -3.11 3.04
CA CYS A 115 -0.32 -2.79 2.42
C CYS A 115 0.57 -2.03 3.40
N PRO A 116 1.71 -2.58 3.84
CA PRO A 116 2.57 -1.93 4.83
C PRO A 116 3.34 -0.73 4.26
N GLN A 117 3.24 -0.48 2.95
CA GLN A 117 3.90 0.62 2.24
C GLN A 117 2.91 1.62 1.66
N ASP A 118 1.59 1.46 1.91
CA ASP A 118 0.54 2.27 1.30
C ASP A 118 0.64 2.36 -0.24
N ALA A 119 1.22 1.33 -0.87
CA ALA A 119 1.52 1.31 -2.30
C ALA A 119 0.30 0.98 -3.17
N ILE A 120 -0.85 0.63 -2.59
CA ILE A 120 -2.03 0.20 -3.35
C ILE A 120 -3.15 1.21 -3.18
N LEU A 121 -3.55 1.85 -4.28
CA LEU A 121 -4.69 2.74 -4.35
C LEU A 121 -5.85 2.01 -5.03
N PHE A 122 -7.06 2.15 -4.49
CA PHE A 122 -8.26 1.63 -5.12
C PHE A 122 -9.36 2.69 -5.11
N LYS A 123 -10.18 2.65 -6.15
CA LYS A 123 -11.43 3.39 -6.25
C LYS A 123 -12.51 2.38 -6.61
N ARG A 124 -13.67 2.51 -5.96
CA ARG A 124 -14.88 1.79 -6.37
C ARG A 124 -15.96 2.79 -6.72
N GLU A 125 -16.68 2.50 -7.78
CA GLU A 125 -17.89 3.23 -8.16
C GLU A 125 -19.08 2.41 -7.66
N LEU A 126 -19.92 3.07 -6.87
CA LEU A 126 -21.14 2.46 -6.34
C LEU A 126 -22.33 3.01 -7.13
N PRO A 127 -23.39 2.20 -7.32
CA PRO A 127 -24.62 2.66 -7.96
C PRO A 127 -25.24 3.82 -7.16
N ASP A 128 -26.11 4.57 -7.83
CA ASP A 128 -26.95 5.53 -7.13
C ASP A 128 -27.87 4.78 -6.16
N ARG A 129 -28.15 5.40 -5.02
CA ARG A 129 -29.07 4.84 -4.03
C ARG A 129 -30.47 4.64 -4.61
N ASN A 130 -30.90 5.55 -5.49
CA ASN A 130 -32.22 5.54 -6.11
C ASN A 130 -32.42 4.36 -7.06
N ASP A 131 -31.34 3.79 -7.60
CA ASP A 131 -31.41 2.59 -8.45
C ASP A 131 -31.79 1.34 -7.63
N LEU A 132 -31.54 1.36 -6.32
CA LEU A 132 -31.72 0.22 -5.41
C LEU A 132 -33.03 0.30 -4.61
N LEU A 133 -33.76 1.40 -4.70
CA LEU A 133 -34.94 1.67 -3.88
C LEU A 133 -36.05 2.29 -4.73
N LYS A 134 -37.27 1.75 -4.63
CA LYS A 134 -38.46 2.35 -5.24
C LYS A 134 -39.47 2.72 -4.19
N GLY A 135 -39.98 3.93 -4.26
CA GLY A 135 -41.01 4.43 -3.36
C GLY A 135 -41.60 5.72 -3.86
N GLU A 136 -42.67 6.13 -3.19
CA GLU A 136 -43.29 7.43 -3.40
C GLU A 136 -43.43 8.11 -2.04
N ILE A 137 -43.18 9.41 -2.03
CA ILE A 137 -43.42 10.27 -0.88
C ILE A 137 -44.14 11.54 -1.34
N SER A 138 -45.18 11.93 -0.62
CA SER A 138 -45.88 13.19 -0.82
C SER A 138 -46.26 13.78 0.52
N ILE A 139 -46.21 15.12 0.60
CA ILE A 139 -46.55 15.88 1.79
C ILE A 139 -47.67 16.83 1.43
N ASN A 140 -48.74 16.80 2.22
CA ASN A 140 -49.81 17.77 2.15
C ASN A 140 -49.43 19.01 2.96
N ASP A 141 -49.05 20.07 2.25
CA ASP A 141 -48.62 21.32 2.88
C ASP A 141 -49.76 22.02 3.64
N GLU A 142 -51.03 21.82 3.24
CA GLU A 142 -52.19 22.40 3.94
C GLU A 142 -52.44 21.76 5.32
N GLU A 143 -52.06 20.50 5.50
CA GLU A 143 -52.19 19.76 6.77
C GLU A 143 -50.91 19.85 7.61
N CYS A 144 -49.79 20.27 7.02
CA CYS A 144 -48.51 20.38 7.70
C CYS A 144 -48.49 21.56 8.67
N ILE A 145 -48.19 21.29 9.94
CA ILE A 145 -48.01 22.33 10.98
C ILE A 145 -46.54 22.72 11.19
N TYR A 146 -45.63 22.23 10.34
CA TYR A 146 -44.19 22.50 10.38
C TYR A 146 -43.53 22.26 11.76
N CYS A 147 -43.99 21.23 12.50
CA CYS A 147 -43.49 20.91 13.84
C CYS A 147 -42.09 20.26 13.85
N SER A 148 -41.52 19.98 12.68
CA SER A 148 -40.18 19.40 12.47
C SER A 148 -39.94 17.97 12.99
N ALA A 149 -40.91 17.32 13.63
CA ALA A 149 -40.76 15.94 14.12
C ALA A 149 -40.38 14.92 13.02
N CYS A 150 -40.86 15.12 11.78
CA CYS A 150 -40.48 14.27 10.64
C CYS A 150 -39.03 14.48 10.19
N ALA A 151 -38.51 15.70 10.29
CA ALA A 151 -37.11 16.02 9.96
C ALA A 151 -36.17 15.48 11.03
N GLU A 152 -36.48 15.72 12.32
CA GLU A 152 -35.67 15.25 13.46
C GLU A 152 -35.53 13.72 13.53
N LEU A 153 -36.56 12.99 13.09
CA LEU A 153 -36.55 11.52 13.09
C LEU A 153 -36.16 10.91 11.73
N CYS A 154 -35.88 11.71 10.71
CA CYS A 154 -35.50 11.18 9.41
C CYS A 154 -34.07 10.61 9.47
N PRO A 155 -33.88 9.27 9.43
CA PRO A 155 -32.55 8.68 9.63
C PRO A 155 -31.56 8.99 8.48
N ALA A 156 -32.07 9.47 7.35
CA ALA A 156 -31.27 9.82 6.18
C ALA A 156 -31.13 11.33 5.98
N ASP A 157 -31.62 12.15 6.92
CA ASP A 157 -31.65 13.61 6.83
C ASP A 157 -32.23 14.12 5.50
N ALA A 158 -33.26 13.41 5.00
CA ALA A 158 -33.88 13.67 3.70
C ALA A 158 -34.97 14.75 3.75
N ILE A 159 -35.35 15.26 4.93
CA ILE A 159 -36.46 16.22 5.07
C ILE A 159 -35.93 17.50 5.68
N THR A 160 -36.15 18.62 5.00
CA THR A 160 -35.86 19.96 5.53
C THR A 160 -37.17 20.67 5.84
N VAL A 161 -37.30 21.17 7.08
CA VAL A 161 -38.46 21.98 7.51
C VAL A 161 -37.96 23.36 7.90
N VAL A 162 -38.50 24.38 7.25
CA VAL A 162 -38.34 25.78 7.66
C VAL A 162 -39.61 26.17 8.41
N ASN A 163 -39.46 26.64 9.65
CA ASN A 163 -40.56 27.18 10.44
C ASN A 163 -40.08 28.46 11.14
N THR A 164 -40.21 29.57 10.43
CA THR A 164 -39.85 30.91 10.91
C THR A 164 -41.08 31.82 10.90
N PRO A 165 -41.08 32.93 11.66
CA PRO A 165 -42.21 33.87 11.64
C PRO A 165 -42.56 34.41 10.25
N ASP A 166 -41.60 34.45 9.34
CA ASP A 166 -41.72 35.06 8.01
C ASP A 166 -41.90 34.02 6.89
N ALA A 167 -41.60 32.74 7.13
CA ALA A 167 -41.68 31.67 6.14
C ALA A 167 -41.79 30.28 6.79
N CYS A 168 -42.69 29.47 6.22
CA CYS A 168 -42.80 28.04 6.52
C CYS A 168 -42.71 27.24 5.22
N SER A 169 -41.89 26.19 5.19
CA SER A 169 -41.80 25.26 4.07
C SER A 169 -41.33 23.89 4.53
N ILE A 170 -41.64 22.87 3.74
CA ILE A 170 -41.15 21.51 3.93
C ILE A 170 -40.75 20.93 2.58
N GLU A 171 -39.54 20.39 2.50
CA GLU A 171 -38.99 19.80 1.29
C GLU A 171 -38.39 18.42 1.60
N VAL A 172 -38.53 17.49 0.65
CA VAL A 172 -37.94 16.16 0.72
C VAL A 172 -36.91 16.02 -0.40
N ASP A 173 -35.69 15.66 -0.02
CA ASP A 173 -34.61 15.24 -0.90
C ASP A 173 -34.80 13.75 -1.22
N GLU A 174 -35.35 13.46 -2.41
CA GLU A 174 -35.63 12.08 -2.83
C GLU A 174 -34.35 11.25 -3.00
N ASP A 175 -33.21 11.87 -3.32
CA ASP A 175 -31.91 11.19 -3.46
C ASP A 175 -31.37 10.67 -2.12
N LYS A 176 -31.85 11.25 -1.01
CA LYS A 176 -31.55 10.77 0.35
C LYS A 176 -32.63 9.84 0.90
N CYS A 177 -33.88 9.97 0.47
CA CYS A 177 -35.03 9.28 1.02
C CYS A 177 -34.95 7.76 0.79
N VAL A 178 -35.04 6.97 1.86
CA VAL A 178 -35.07 5.49 1.78
C VAL A 178 -36.47 4.89 1.97
N TYR A 179 -37.51 5.73 1.92
CA TYR A 179 -38.92 5.34 2.05
C TYR A 179 -39.25 4.48 3.29
N CYS A 180 -38.50 4.62 4.38
CA CYS A 180 -38.66 3.81 5.60
C CYS A 180 -40.01 4.03 6.34
N GLY A 181 -40.69 5.15 6.05
CA GLY A 181 -42.01 5.48 6.60
C GLY A 181 -42.01 6.02 8.03
N VAL A 182 -40.85 6.37 8.61
CA VAL A 182 -40.77 6.97 9.96
C VAL A 182 -41.51 8.32 10.00
N CYS A 183 -41.29 9.18 9.01
CA CYS A 183 -41.93 10.50 8.89
C CYS A 183 -43.47 10.42 8.86
N LYS A 184 -44.02 9.44 8.12
CA LYS A 184 -45.45 9.14 8.09
C LYS A 184 -46.00 8.76 9.47
N ARG A 185 -45.28 7.93 10.24
CA ARG A 185 -45.75 7.42 11.55
C ARG A 185 -45.67 8.47 12.66
N VAL A 186 -44.70 9.37 12.60
CA VAL A 186 -44.55 10.44 13.61
C VAL A 186 -45.45 11.65 13.32
N CYS A 187 -45.87 11.86 12.06
CA CYS A 187 -46.63 13.05 11.68
C CYS A 187 -47.96 13.11 12.47
N PRO A 188 -48.14 14.10 13.36
CA PRO A 188 -49.34 14.19 14.20
C PRO A 188 -50.58 14.65 13.43
N GLN A 189 -50.41 15.10 12.18
CA GLN A 189 -51.49 15.58 11.30
C GLN A 189 -51.75 14.64 10.13
N GLU A 190 -51.06 13.49 10.06
CA GLU A 190 -51.15 12.54 8.95
C GLU A 190 -50.85 13.17 7.55
N ALA A 191 -50.19 14.33 7.53
CA ALA A 191 -49.88 15.10 6.32
C ALA A 191 -48.90 14.41 5.37
N ILE A 192 -48.19 13.36 5.81
CA ILE A 192 -47.15 12.68 5.02
C ILE A 192 -47.64 11.32 4.56
N LYS A 193 -47.67 11.13 3.24
CA LYS A 193 -47.90 9.83 2.60
C LYS A 193 -46.57 9.30 2.07
N THR A 194 -46.17 8.13 2.56
CA THR A 194 -44.97 7.45 2.09
C THR A 194 -45.28 5.97 1.90
N VAL A 195 -44.86 5.42 0.78
CA VAL A 195 -44.96 3.99 0.46
C VAL A 195 -43.63 3.53 -0.11
N CYS A 196 -43.07 2.47 0.47
CA CYS A 196 -41.98 1.73 -0.14
C CYS A 196 -42.58 0.66 -1.04
N ILE A 197 -42.22 0.68 -2.32
CA ILE A 197 -42.66 -0.30 -3.34
C ILE A 197 -41.52 -1.21 -3.80
N THR A 198 -40.30 -1.06 -3.23
CA THR A 198 -39.11 -1.85 -3.58
C THR A 198 -39.40 -3.36 -3.65
N CYS A 199 -40.10 -3.95 -2.67
CA CYS A 199 -40.41 -5.39 -2.67
C CYS A 199 -41.36 -5.81 -3.80
N MET A 200 -42.22 -4.92 -4.30
CA MET A 200 -43.12 -5.22 -5.42
C MET A 200 -42.41 -5.13 -6.77
N HIS A 201 -41.32 -4.37 -6.82
CA HIS A 201 -40.50 -4.16 -8.02
C HIS A 201 -39.13 -4.84 -7.91
N SER A 202 -38.98 -5.84 -7.05
CA SER A 202 -37.68 -6.50 -6.82
C SER A 202 -37.09 -7.09 -8.10
N ASP A 203 -37.94 -7.60 -8.99
CA ASP A 203 -37.54 -8.19 -10.27
C ASP A 203 -37.09 -7.14 -11.30
N GLU A 204 -37.42 -5.86 -11.08
CA GLU A 204 -36.99 -4.73 -11.91
C GLU A 204 -35.73 -4.03 -11.36
N ILE A 205 -35.29 -4.41 -10.15
CA ILE A 205 -34.09 -3.85 -9.53
C ILE A 205 -32.95 -4.82 -9.81
N GLU A 206 -32.13 -4.46 -10.79
CA GLU A 206 -30.97 -5.27 -11.15
C GLU A 206 -29.93 -5.24 -10.02
N LYS A 207 -29.22 -6.36 -9.84
CA LYS A 207 -28.08 -6.38 -8.94
C LYS A 207 -27.02 -5.45 -9.53
N PRO A 208 -26.54 -4.45 -8.78
CA PRO A 208 -25.56 -3.52 -9.31
C PRO A 208 -24.23 -4.24 -9.53
N GLU A 209 -23.59 -3.95 -10.65
CA GLU A 209 -22.19 -4.23 -10.86
C GLU A 209 -21.37 -3.14 -10.16
N ILE A 210 -20.39 -3.56 -9.36
CA ILE A 210 -19.45 -2.64 -8.71
C ILE A 210 -18.22 -2.58 -9.61
N THR A 211 -17.97 -1.42 -10.18
CA THR A 211 -16.79 -1.16 -11.01
C THR A 211 -15.77 -0.36 -10.22
N GLY A 212 -14.55 -0.25 -10.75
CA GLY A 212 -13.50 0.49 -10.07
C GLY A 212 -12.18 0.46 -10.83
N ASP A 213 -11.20 1.10 -10.19
CA ASP A 213 -9.81 1.14 -10.64
C ASP A 213 -8.93 0.71 -9.46
N ILE A 214 -7.86 -0.04 -9.74
CA ILE A 214 -6.86 -0.39 -8.74
C ILE A 214 -5.47 -0.17 -9.32
N PHE A 215 -4.57 0.39 -8.51
CA PHE A 215 -3.23 0.76 -8.94
C PHE A 215 -2.20 0.40 -7.87
N ILE A 216 -1.09 -0.18 -8.32
CA ILE A 216 0.09 -0.47 -7.49
C ILE A 216 1.18 0.55 -7.85
N GLY A 217 1.56 1.36 -6.87
CA GLY A 217 2.61 2.36 -6.97
C GLY A 217 4.02 1.79 -6.91
N SER A 218 5.00 2.64 -7.20
CA SER A 218 6.43 2.30 -7.22
C SER A 218 7.01 1.95 -5.86
N ASP A 219 6.34 2.31 -4.77
CA ASP A 219 6.74 1.98 -3.40
C ASP A 219 6.45 0.51 -3.03
N CYS A 220 5.87 -0.27 -3.96
CA CYS A 220 5.65 -1.68 -3.77
C CYS A 220 6.98 -2.45 -3.60
N ILE A 221 7.07 -3.21 -2.51
CA ILE A 221 8.24 -4.04 -2.19
C ILE A 221 7.97 -5.54 -2.39
N ASN A 222 6.82 -5.91 -2.97
CA ASN A 222 6.45 -7.29 -3.31
C ASN A 222 6.39 -8.23 -2.09
N CYS A 223 5.89 -7.74 -0.95
CA CYS A 223 5.82 -8.52 0.29
C CYS A 223 4.81 -9.67 0.26
N GLY A 224 3.67 -9.52 -0.41
CA GLY A 224 2.64 -10.57 -0.50
C GLY A 224 1.38 -10.31 0.33
N TRP A 225 1.30 -9.26 1.14
CA TRP A 225 0.09 -8.95 1.92
C TRP A 225 -1.18 -8.87 1.06
N CYS A 226 -1.09 -8.26 -0.12
CA CYS A 226 -2.22 -8.15 -1.04
C CYS A 226 -2.69 -9.50 -1.57
N LYS A 227 -1.77 -10.44 -1.80
CA LYS A 227 -2.06 -11.83 -2.20
C LYS A 227 -2.81 -12.56 -1.09
N GLU A 228 -2.25 -12.58 0.11
CA GLU A 228 -2.82 -13.36 1.23
C GLU A 228 -4.14 -12.79 1.77
N ILE A 229 -4.36 -11.48 1.69
CA ILE A 229 -5.61 -10.86 2.18
C ILE A 229 -6.75 -10.89 1.15
N CYS A 230 -6.45 -11.22 -0.11
CA CYS A 230 -7.41 -11.18 -1.19
C CYS A 230 -8.45 -12.30 -1.03
N PRO A 231 -9.75 -11.99 -0.90
CA PRO A 231 -10.76 -13.02 -0.71
C PRO A 231 -11.11 -13.79 -1.99
N VAL A 232 -10.63 -13.32 -3.15
CA VAL A 232 -10.94 -13.86 -4.49
C VAL A 232 -9.67 -14.18 -5.28
N ASP A 233 -8.51 -14.21 -4.62
CA ASP A 233 -7.21 -14.55 -5.21
C ASP A 233 -6.83 -13.74 -6.46
N ALA A 234 -7.36 -12.51 -6.60
CA ALA A 234 -7.06 -11.62 -7.72
C ALA A 234 -5.63 -11.03 -7.70
N ALA A 235 -4.88 -11.19 -6.60
CA ALA A 235 -3.56 -10.59 -6.44
C ALA A 235 -2.46 -11.64 -6.51
N GLU A 236 -1.48 -11.43 -7.39
CA GLU A 236 -0.31 -12.29 -7.53
C GLU A 236 0.97 -11.52 -7.21
N VAL A 237 1.91 -12.21 -6.54
CA VAL A 237 3.17 -11.63 -6.10
C VAL A 237 4.32 -12.60 -6.33
N THR A 238 5.32 -12.11 -7.05
CA THR A 238 6.64 -12.73 -7.18
C THR A 238 7.62 -11.91 -6.35
N LYS A 239 8.29 -12.54 -5.39
CA LYS A 239 9.28 -11.90 -4.50
C LYS A 239 10.66 -11.80 -5.19
N PRO A 240 11.53 -10.85 -4.76
CA PRO A 240 12.88 -10.70 -5.32
C PRO A 240 13.80 -11.89 -5.01
N PHE A 241 13.60 -12.55 -3.88
CA PHE A 241 14.47 -13.62 -3.39
C PHE A 241 13.66 -14.82 -2.94
N ASP A 242 14.22 -16.01 -3.15
CA ASP A 242 13.79 -17.24 -2.49
C ASP A 242 14.79 -17.60 -1.38
N GLY A 243 14.33 -18.24 -0.33
CA GLY A 243 15.18 -18.67 0.78
C GLY A 243 14.41 -18.76 2.09
N GLU A 244 15.13 -18.64 3.20
CA GLU A 244 14.58 -18.77 4.55
C GLU A 244 15.12 -17.68 5.47
N ILE A 245 14.33 -17.35 6.50
CA ILE A 245 14.76 -16.52 7.60
C ILE A 245 14.71 -17.33 8.89
N THR A 246 15.79 -17.33 9.65
CA THR A 246 15.89 -18.09 10.90
C THR A 246 16.29 -17.16 12.03
N THR A 247 15.75 -17.42 13.22
CA THR A 247 16.09 -16.72 14.45
C THR A 247 16.32 -17.74 15.56
N THR A 248 17.34 -17.52 16.38
CA THR A 248 17.56 -18.33 17.59
C THR A 248 16.76 -17.74 18.74
N GLU A 249 15.62 -18.36 19.06
CA GLU A 249 14.62 -17.83 20.00
C GLU A 249 15.15 -17.65 21.42
N GLU A 250 16.09 -18.50 21.85
CA GLU A 250 16.61 -18.52 23.23
C GLU A 250 17.39 -17.26 23.63
N ASP A 251 17.96 -16.54 22.66
CA ASP A 251 18.79 -15.35 22.86
C ASP A 251 18.06 -14.05 22.47
N CYS A 252 16.79 -14.14 22.04
CA CYS A 252 16.03 -12.94 21.70
C CYS A 252 15.68 -12.15 22.96
N ILE A 253 16.14 -10.91 23.04
CA ILE A 253 15.88 -10.03 24.18
C ILE A 253 14.59 -9.19 24.03
N GLY A 254 13.79 -9.42 23.00
CA GLY A 254 12.54 -8.69 22.77
C GLY A 254 12.68 -7.19 22.52
N CYS A 255 13.83 -6.72 22.03
CA CYS A 255 14.11 -5.27 21.89
C CYS A 255 13.31 -4.53 20.79
N GLY A 256 12.62 -5.26 19.90
CA GLY A 256 11.78 -4.67 18.86
C GLY A 256 12.49 -4.09 17.64
N SER A 257 13.84 -4.01 17.60
CA SER A 257 14.56 -3.37 16.48
C SER A 257 14.25 -3.95 15.10
N CYS A 258 14.00 -5.26 15.01
CA CYS A 258 13.60 -5.89 13.75
C CYS A 258 12.17 -5.54 13.32
N VAL A 259 11.26 -5.33 14.28
CA VAL A 259 9.87 -4.90 14.05
C VAL A 259 9.85 -3.46 13.57
N ASP A 260 10.58 -2.57 14.26
CA ASP A 260 10.66 -1.15 13.91
C ASP A 260 11.16 -0.91 12.48
N LEU A 261 11.97 -1.82 11.93
CA LEU A 261 12.58 -1.67 10.61
C LEU A 261 11.88 -2.45 9.49
N CYS A 262 11.01 -3.41 9.81
CA CYS A 262 10.46 -4.29 8.80
C CYS A 262 9.46 -3.58 7.90
N ALA A 263 9.89 -3.13 6.73
CA ALA A 263 9.02 -2.52 5.72
C ALA A 263 7.90 -3.45 5.22
N CYS A 264 8.06 -4.76 5.39
CA CYS A 264 7.03 -5.73 5.05
C CYS A 264 6.02 -5.98 6.16
N ASN A 265 6.21 -5.42 7.36
CA ASN A 265 5.46 -5.79 8.56
C ASN A 265 5.40 -7.32 8.79
N ALA A 266 6.49 -8.02 8.44
CA ALA A 266 6.58 -9.48 8.43
C ALA A 266 7.08 -10.07 9.76
N VAL A 267 7.26 -9.24 10.80
CA VAL A 267 7.77 -9.68 12.10
C VAL A 267 6.99 -9.02 13.22
N VAL A 268 6.67 -9.81 14.23
CA VAL A 268 5.98 -9.36 15.45
C VAL A 268 6.75 -9.85 16.68
N LEU A 269 6.52 -9.22 17.82
CA LEU A 269 6.98 -9.73 19.10
C LEU A 269 5.84 -10.53 19.76
N GLU A 270 6.05 -11.84 19.90
CA GLU A 270 5.17 -12.73 20.65
C GLU A 270 5.98 -13.30 21.83
N ASP A 271 5.44 -13.18 23.05
CA ASP A 271 6.12 -13.62 24.28
C ASP A 271 7.56 -13.06 24.44
N ASN A 272 7.77 -11.81 23.99
CA ASN A 272 9.09 -11.14 23.91
C ASN A 272 10.10 -11.77 22.95
N VAL A 273 9.66 -12.63 22.03
CA VAL A 273 10.50 -13.22 20.98
C VAL A 273 10.02 -12.74 19.62
N ALA A 274 10.98 -12.38 18.75
CA ALA A 274 10.67 -12.01 17.37
C ALA A 274 10.20 -13.24 16.57
N LYS A 275 8.97 -13.18 16.05
CA LYS A 275 8.38 -14.21 15.19
C LYS A 275 8.19 -13.65 13.80
N PHE A 276 8.73 -14.34 12.81
CA PHE A 276 8.68 -13.93 11.40
C PHE A 276 7.59 -14.71 10.67
N ASN A 277 6.83 -14.00 9.84
CA ASN A 277 5.94 -14.59 8.87
C ASN A 277 6.65 -14.60 7.51
N GLU A 278 7.05 -15.79 7.06
CA GLU A 278 7.78 -15.99 5.80
C GLU A 278 6.93 -15.63 4.57
N GLU A 279 5.60 -15.73 4.67
CA GLU A 279 4.68 -15.34 3.59
C GLU A 279 4.77 -13.85 3.26
N TYR A 280 5.16 -13.00 4.22
CA TYR A 280 5.34 -11.56 3.99
C TYR A 280 6.80 -11.13 3.85
N CYS A 281 7.75 -11.98 4.24
CA CYS A 281 9.17 -11.67 4.20
C CYS A 281 9.68 -11.64 2.76
N VAL A 282 10.44 -10.60 2.40
CA VAL A 282 11.12 -10.46 1.10
C VAL A 282 12.62 -10.74 1.18
N LEU A 283 13.11 -11.23 2.32
CA LEU A 283 14.51 -11.59 2.56
C LEU A 283 15.50 -10.43 2.26
N CYS A 284 15.10 -9.18 2.55
CA CYS A 284 15.97 -8.02 2.34
C CYS A 284 17.18 -8.02 3.29
N GLY A 285 17.05 -8.57 4.50
CA GLY A 285 18.12 -8.63 5.51
C GLY A 285 18.24 -7.40 6.41
N ALA A 286 17.32 -6.43 6.31
CA ALA A 286 17.34 -5.23 7.17
C ALA A 286 17.32 -5.59 8.67
N CYS A 287 16.49 -6.57 9.05
CA CYS A 287 16.42 -7.08 10.42
C CYS A 287 17.75 -7.68 10.93
N THR A 288 18.52 -8.33 10.06
CA THR A 288 19.86 -8.86 10.39
C THR A 288 20.83 -7.73 10.72
N LYS A 289 20.78 -6.60 10.00
CA LYS A 289 21.69 -5.47 10.19
C LYS A 289 21.47 -4.71 11.51
N VAL A 290 20.29 -4.82 12.12
CA VAL A 290 19.93 -4.10 13.36
C VAL A 290 19.79 -5.00 14.58
N CYS A 291 19.97 -6.31 14.44
CA CYS A 291 19.90 -7.23 15.56
C CYS A 291 21.14 -7.07 16.46
N PRO A 292 21.01 -6.55 17.69
CA PRO A 292 22.17 -6.35 18.57
C PRO A 292 22.81 -7.66 19.05
N GLN A 293 22.12 -8.79 18.90
CA GLN A 293 22.61 -10.13 19.26
C GLN A 293 23.08 -10.92 18.03
N GLU A 294 22.97 -10.35 16.82
CA GLU A 294 23.35 -11.00 15.56
C GLU A 294 22.73 -12.41 15.39
N ARG A 295 21.46 -12.56 15.80
CA ARG A 295 20.76 -13.86 15.82
C ARG A 295 19.75 -14.08 14.71
N ILE A 296 19.50 -13.06 13.88
CA ILE A 296 18.57 -13.14 12.75
C ILE A 296 19.39 -13.40 11.49
N VAL A 297 19.19 -14.56 10.88
CA VAL A 297 19.91 -14.99 9.68
C VAL A 297 18.94 -15.09 8.52
N VAL A 298 19.20 -14.33 7.46
CA VAL A 298 18.50 -14.43 6.18
C VAL A 298 19.40 -15.19 5.21
N LYS A 299 18.95 -16.35 4.75
CA LYS A 299 19.62 -17.11 3.70
C LYS A 299 18.85 -16.97 2.40
N ARG A 300 19.55 -16.70 1.31
CA ARG A 300 18.94 -16.56 -0.03
C ARG A 300 19.44 -17.69 -0.91
N THR A 301 18.52 -18.49 -1.43
CA THR A 301 18.83 -19.61 -2.34
C THR A 301 18.72 -19.20 -3.80
N ASP A 302 17.90 -18.20 -4.11
CA ASP A 302 17.72 -17.69 -5.47
C ASP A 302 17.44 -16.17 -5.45
N MET A 303 17.74 -15.51 -6.57
CA MET A 303 17.35 -14.13 -6.83
C MET A 303 16.69 -14.03 -8.20
N LYS A 304 15.56 -13.33 -8.28
CA LYS A 304 14.82 -13.09 -9.54
C LYS A 304 15.47 -12.00 -10.38
N LEU A 305 16.76 -12.16 -10.65
CA LEU A 305 17.60 -11.22 -11.39
C LEU A 305 18.13 -11.90 -12.65
N THR A 306 17.79 -11.35 -13.81
CA THR A 306 18.17 -11.89 -15.11
C THR A 306 19.23 -11.01 -15.79
N ASN A 307 19.75 -11.48 -16.92
CA ASN A 307 20.66 -10.69 -17.78
C ASN A 307 22.00 -10.29 -17.14
N VAL A 308 22.52 -11.11 -16.22
CA VAL A 308 23.85 -10.91 -15.64
C VAL A 308 24.94 -11.48 -16.56
N SER A 309 25.47 -10.65 -17.46
CA SER A 309 26.48 -11.05 -18.44
C SER A 309 27.92 -10.90 -17.95
N SER A 310 28.19 -9.90 -17.10
CA SER A 310 29.54 -9.62 -16.59
C SER A 310 29.97 -10.63 -15.53
N ALA A 311 31.13 -11.25 -15.74
CA ALA A 311 31.70 -12.22 -14.79
C ALA A 311 31.97 -11.62 -13.40
N SER A 312 32.42 -10.36 -13.33
CA SER A 312 32.67 -9.69 -12.05
C SER A 312 31.38 -9.38 -11.29
N TRP A 313 30.31 -9.08 -12.01
CA TRP A 313 28.99 -8.84 -11.43
C TRP A 313 28.38 -10.13 -10.94
N LYS A 314 28.44 -11.19 -11.76
CA LYS A 314 27.97 -12.52 -11.38
C LYS A 314 28.64 -12.99 -10.08
N ALA A 315 29.97 -12.96 -10.02
CA ALA A 315 30.71 -13.35 -8.82
C ALA A 315 30.39 -12.48 -7.59
N THR A 316 29.98 -11.22 -7.78
CA THR A 316 29.61 -10.34 -6.66
C THR A 316 28.18 -10.58 -6.20
N LEU A 317 27.22 -10.69 -7.13
CA LEU A 317 25.82 -10.93 -6.83
C LEU A 317 25.60 -12.33 -6.26
N GLU A 318 26.37 -13.33 -6.70
CA GLU A 318 26.36 -14.68 -6.11
C GLU A 318 26.76 -14.68 -4.63
N ARG A 319 27.50 -13.67 -4.12
CA ARG A 319 27.79 -13.54 -2.67
C ARG A 319 26.59 -13.08 -1.84
N LEU A 320 25.51 -12.62 -2.48
CA LEU A 320 24.26 -12.30 -1.80
C LEU A 320 23.39 -13.55 -1.59
N LEU A 321 23.75 -14.65 -2.26
CA LEU A 321 23.18 -15.98 -2.07
C LEU A 321 24.11 -16.76 -1.12
N ASP A 322 23.51 -17.55 -0.24
CA ASP A 322 24.20 -18.41 0.73
C ASP A 322 24.11 -19.89 0.33
#